data_AF-A0A9J9BCV1-F1
#
_entry.id   AF-A0A9J9BCV1-F1
#
_cell.length_a   1.000
_cell.length_b   1.000
_cell.length_c   1.000
_cell.angle_alpha   90.00
_cell.angle_beta   90.00
_cell.angle_gamma   90.00
#
_symmetry.space_group_name_H-M   'P 1'
#
loop_
_entity.id
_entity.type
_entity.pdbx_description
1 polymer ?
#
loop_
_entity_poly.entity_id
_entity_poly.type
_entity_poly.pdbx_seq_one_letter_code
_entity_poly.pdbx_strand_id
1 'polypeptide(L)' 'MQLAAVHTAQNIDDVNLPSFSLHQLKGGRANIWSISVNGNWRVTFEFKDGNAYILNYEDYH' A
#
# COMPACT_ATOMS: atom_id res chain seq x y z
N MET A 1 -1.79 -12.25 -2.88
CA MET A 1 -0.68 -11.87 -3.78
C MET A 1 -0.06 -10.52 -3.39
N GLN A 2 -0.86 -9.60 -2.83
CA GLN A 2 -0.48 -8.24 -2.44
C GLN A 2 0.64 -8.19 -1.40
N LEU A 3 0.55 -9.00 -0.34
CA LEU A 3 1.57 -9.00 0.71
C LEU A 3 2.94 -9.46 0.20
N ALA A 4 2.97 -10.42 -0.74
CA ALA A 4 4.23 -10.85 -1.35
C ALA A 4 4.86 -9.72 -2.17
N ALA A 5 4.07 -9.02 -2.99
CA ALA A 5 4.54 -7.88 -3.77
C ALA A 5 5.12 -6.76 -2.90
N VAL A 6 4.42 -6.39 -1.82
CA VAL A 6 4.89 -5.38 -0.86
C VAL A 6 6.16 -5.84 -0.13
N HIS A 7 6.25 -7.13 0.20
CA HIS A 7 7.42 -7.67 0.90
C HIS A 7 8.68 -7.74 0.02
N THR A 8 8.54 -7.93 -1.29
CA THR A 8 9.67 -8.03 -2.22
C THR A 8 10.07 -6.71 -2.87
N ALA A 9 9.26 -5.67 -2.70
CA ALA A 9 9.46 -4.36 -3.32
C ALA A 9 10.72 -3.67 -2.77
N GLN A 10 11.58 -3.18 -3.65
CA GLN A 10 12.74 -2.35 -3.27
C GLN A 10 12.43 -0.87 -3.42
N ASN A 11 11.52 -0.53 -4.32
CA ASN A 11 11.01 0.81 -4.52
C ASN A 11 9.47 0.78 -4.51
N ILE A 12 8.84 1.94 -4.32
CA ILE A 12 7.38 2.02 -4.27
C ILE A 12 6.74 1.75 -5.66
N ASP A 13 7.48 1.98 -6.74
CA ASP A 13 7.00 1.76 -8.10
C ASP A 13 6.83 0.26 -8.41
N ASP A 14 7.55 -0.63 -7.73
CA ASP A 14 7.42 -2.09 -7.82
C ASP A 14 6.01 -2.58 -7.42
N VAL A 15 5.30 -1.79 -6.60
CA VAL A 15 3.91 -2.05 -6.19
C VAL A 15 2.89 -1.17 -6.93
N ASN A 16 3.32 -0.32 -7.86
CA ASN A 16 2.45 0.51 -8.71
C ASN A 16 1.84 -0.29 -9.88
N LEU A 17 1.20 -1.41 -9.55
CA LEU A 17 0.52 -2.25 -10.52
C LEU A 17 -0.89 -1.69 -10.82
N PRO A 18 -1.38 -1.76 -12.07
CA PRO A 18 -2.70 -1.24 -12.43
C PRO A 18 -3.84 -1.78 -11.54
N SER A 19 -3.77 -3.05 -11.15
CA SER A 19 -4.76 -3.69 -10.28
C SER A 19 -4.68 -3.27 -8.81
N PHE A 20 -3.55 -2.71 -8.37
CA PHE A 20 -3.33 -2.31 -6.98
C PHE A 20 -3.78 -0.87 -6.73
N SER A 21 -3.96 -0.05 -7.78
CA SER A 21 -4.43 1.34 -7.65
C SER A 21 -3.65 2.11 -6.57
N LEU A 22 -2.32 2.00 -6.62
CA LEU A 22 -1.42 2.58 -5.62
C LEU A 22 -1.62 4.11 -5.54
N HIS A 23 -1.78 4.61 -4.33
CA HIS A 23 -1.81 6.05 -4.07
C HIS A 23 -1.40 6.37 -2.63
N GLN A 24 -0.89 7.58 -2.41
CA GLN A 24 -0.72 8.11 -1.07
C GLN A 24 -2.05 8.57 -0.49
N LEU A 25 -2.22 8.35 0.81
CA LEU A 25 -3.33 8.93 1.56
C LEU A 25 -3.10 10.45 1.74
N LYS A 26 -4.14 11.16 2.17
CA LYS A 26 -4.12 12.62 2.32
C LYS A 26 -4.21 13.03 3.79
N GLY A 27 -3.89 14.29 4.08
CA GLY A 27 -4.00 14.85 5.43
C GLY A 27 -2.96 14.27 6.39
N GLY A 28 -3.38 13.93 7.61
CA GLY A 28 -2.49 13.39 8.66
C GLY A 28 -1.85 12.03 8.37
N ARG A 29 -2.19 11.40 7.23
CA ARG A 29 -1.65 10.11 6.77
C ARG A 29 -0.87 10.24 5.45
N ALA A 30 -0.36 11.44 5.11
CA ALA A 30 0.30 11.69 3.82
C ALA A 30 1.57 10.86 3.56
N ASN A 31 2.16 10.28 4.61
CA ASN A 31 3.29 9.35 4.53
C ASN A 31 2.89 7.88 4.31
N ILE A 32 1.58 7.58 4.30
CA ILE A 32 1.04 6.24 4.16
C ILE A 32 0.56 6.02 2.72
N TRP A 33 0.93 4.86 2.17
CA TRP A 33 0.48 4.35 0.89
C TRP A 33 -0.70 3.41 1.06
N SER A 34 -1.55 3.33 0.04
CA SER A 34 -2.70 2.42 -0.02
C SER A 34 -2.71 1.64 -1.32
N ILE A 35 -2.99 0.34 -1.23
CA ILE A 35 -3.28 -0.53 -2.37
C ILE A 35 -4.62 -1.25 -2.20
N SER A 36 -5.31 -1.47 -3.32
CA SER A 36 -6.56 -2.20 -3.43
C SER A 36 -6.35 -3.71 -3.28
N VAL A 37 -7.22 -4.36 -2.50
CA VAL A 37 -7.27 -5.83 -2.38
C VAL A 37 -8.47 -6.40 -3.12
N ASN A 38 -9.68 -6.09 -2.66
CA ASN A 38 -10.94 -6.48 -3.28
C ASN A 38 -12.06 -5.55 -2.80
N GLY A 39 -12.90 -5.08 -3.72
CA GLY A 39 -13.99 -4.16 -3.41
C GLY A 39 -13.47 -2.94 -2.67
N ASN A 40 -13.96 -2.76 -1.44
CA ASN A 40 -13.59 -1.64 -0.56
C ASN A 40 -12.34 -1.90 0.29
N TRP A 41 -11.82 -3.13 0.32
CA TRP A 41 -10.67 -3.45 1.17
C TRP A 41 -9.36 -2.88 0.63
N ARG A 42 -8.57 -2.31 1.53
CA ARG A 42 -7.26 -1.71 1.28
C ARG A 42 -6.21 -2.26 2.23
N VAL A 43 -5.00 -2.47 1.73
CA VAL A 43 -3.81 -2.54 2.59
C VAL A 43 -3.20 -1.15 2.63
N THR A 44 -2.87 -0.67 3.82
CA THR A 44 -2.14 0.58 4.01
C THR A 44 -0.80 0.31 4.69
N PHE A 45 0.23 1.06 4.31
CA PHE A 45 1.58 0.90 4.86
C PHE A 45 2.40 2.16 4.65
N GLU A 46 3.34 2.42 5.53
CA GLU A 46 4.45 3.33 5.26
C GLU A 46 5.51 2.59 4.45
N PHE A 47 6.12 3.24 3.48
CA PHE A 47 7.18 2.65 2.68
C PHE A 47 8.46 3.48 2.81
N LYS A 48 9.53 2.84 3.31
CA LYS A 48 10.81 3.49 3.56
C LYS A 48 11.95 2.50 3.34
N ASP A 49 12.96 2.93 2.58
CA ASP A 49 14.19 2.18 2.32
C ASP A 49 13.93 0.71 1.89
N GLY A 50 12.96 0.50 0.99
CA GLY A 50 12.58 -0.83 0.49
C GLY A 50 11.82 -1.71 1.49
N ASN A 51 11.29 -1.12 2.57
CA ASN A 51 10.57 -1.85 3.60
C ASN A 51 9.20 -1.24 3.85
N ALA A 52 8.22 -2.10 4.10
CA ALA A 52 6.87 -1.71 4.50
C ALA A 52 6.73 -1.73 6.03
N TYR A 53 6.20 -0.66 6.60
CA TYR A 53 5.96 -0.48 8.03
C TYR A 53 4.49 -0.18 8.30
N ILE A 54 4.04 -0.43 9.53
CA ILE A 54 2.69 -0.10 10.02
C ILE A 54 1.64 -0.64 9.04
N LEU A 55 1.83 -1.90 8.63
CA LEU A 55 0.96 -2.54 7.65
C LEU A 55 -0.41 -2.79 8.30
N ASN A 56 -1.45 -2.22 7.71
CA ASN A 56 -2.82 -2.36 8.18
C ASN A 56 -3.75 -2.85 7.06
N TYR A 57 -4.84 -3.52 7.43
CA TYR A 57 -5.88 -3.98 6.53
C TYR A 57 -7.20 -3.31 6.90
N GLU A 58 -7.67 -2.41 6.05
CA GLU A 58 -8.77 -1.49 6.33
C GLU A 58 -9.89 -1.67 5.31
N ASP A 59 -11.14 -1.60 5.77
CA ASP A 59 -12.29 -1.42 4.89
C ASP A 59 -12.48 0.07 4.62
N TYR A 60 -12.53 0.44 3.35
CA TYR A 60 -12.83 1.80 2.93
C TYR A 60 -14.36 1.94 2.82
N HIS A 61 -15.02 2.15 3.96
CA HIS A 61 -16.43 2.54 4.08
C HIS A 61 -16.68 3.46 5.26
#